data_AF-A0A5S4TI64-F1
#
_entry.id   AF-A0A5S4TI64-F1
#
_cell.length_a   1.000
_cell.length_b   1.000
_cell.length_c   1.000
_cell.angle_alpha   90.00
_cell.angle_beta   90.00
_cell.angle_gamma   90.00
#
_symmetry.space_group_name_H-M   'P 1'
#
loop_
_entity.id
_entity.type
_entity.pdbx_description
1 polymer ?
#
loop_
_entity_poly.entity_id
_entity_poly.type
_entity_poly.pdbx_seq_one_letter_code
_entity_poly.pdbx_strand_id
1 'polypeptide(L)' 'LTDQPGLQFYSGNFLDGSTAGKGERLYRQSDALCLEPQAWPDTPNRADFPSARLDPGQTYRRSIVYRFSTIGAPP' A
#
# COMPACT_ATOMS: atom_id res chain seq x y z
N LEU A 1 -3.67 4.47 9.56
CA LEU A 1 -2.69 5.51 9.95
C LEU A 1 -1.32 5.06 9.46
N THR A 2 -0.53 5.98 8.90
CA THR A 2 0.83 5.71 8.43
C THR A 2 1.72 6.91 8.70
N ASP A 3 3.03 6.69 8.86
CA ASP A 3 4.05 7.73 8.91
C ASP A 3 4.70 8.02 7.55
N GLN A 4 4.27 7.31 6.49
CA GLN A 4 4.80 7.49 5.14
C GLN A 4 4.14 8.69 4.43
N PRO A 5 4.90 9.41 3.58
CA PRO A 5 4.42 10.63 2.91
C PRO A 5 3.51 10.37 1.69
N GLY A 6 3.41 9.13 1.22
CA GLY A 6 2.58 8.75 0.08
C GLY A 6 1.77 7.48 0.35
N LEU A 7 0.70 7.32 -0.44
CA LEU A 7 -0.12 6.12 -0.50
C LEU A 7 -0.37 5.76 -1.96
N GLN A 8 0.22 4.66 -2.43
CA GLN A 8 -0.14 4.10 -3.72
C GLN A 8 -1.47 3.36 -3.57
N PHE A 9 -2.42 3.69 -4.45
CA PHE A 9 -3.70 2.99 -4.57
C PHE A 9 -3.72 2.22 -5.88
N TYR A 10 -4.05 0.94 -5.80
CA TYR A 10 -4.28 0.11 -6.97
C TYR A 10 -5.61 -0.63 -6.81
N SER A 11 -6.51 -0.42 -7.77
CA SER A 11 -7.87 -0.97 -7.78
C SER A 11 -7.97 -2.33 -8.46
N GLY A 12 -6.90 -3.13 -8.50
CA GLY A 12 -6.96 -4.48 -9.08
C GLY A 12 -7.20 -4.49 -10.60
N ASN A 13 -6.74 -3.47 -11.33
CA ASN A 13 -7.11 -3.26 -12.74
C ASN A 13 -6.67 -4.37 -13.70
N PHE A 14 -5.60 -5.09 -13.37
CA PHE A 14 -5.03 -6.16 -14.21
C PHE A 14 -5.40 -7.57 -13.74
N LEU A 15 -6.30 -7.70 -12.77
CA LEU A 15 -6.86 -9.00 -12.42
C LEU A 15 -7.81 -9.43 -13.56
N ASP A 16 -7.43 -10.44 -14.32
CA ASP A 16 -8.12 -10.81 -15.58
C ASP A 16 -9.06 -12.02 -15.44
N GLY A 17 -9.23 -12.54 -14.23
CA GLY A 17 -10.06 -13.72 -13.98
C GLY A 17 -9.38 -15.05 -14.31
N SER A 18 -8.10 -15.07 -14.69
CA SER A 18 -7.36 -16.31 -14.97
C SER A 18 -6.83 -17.00 -13.71
N THR A 19 -6.69 -16.25 -12.61
CA THR A 19 -6.10 -16.75 -11.36
C THR A 19 -7.18 -17.13 -10.36
N ALA A 20 -7.18 -18.39 -9.93
CA ALA A 20 -8.00 -18.86 -8.81
C ALA A 20 -7.37 -18.46 -7.46
N GLY A 21 -8.16 -17.80 -6.64
CA GLY A 21 -7.80 -17.29 -5.33
C GLY A 21 -8.29 -18.14 -4.17
N LYS A 22 -8.41 -17.52 -2.99
CA LYS A 22 -8.90 -18.17 -1.78
C LYS A 22 -10.34 -18.67 -2.00
N GLY A 23 -10.58 -19.93 -1.65
CA GLY A 23 -11.88 -20.57 -1.87
C GLY A 23 -12.20 -20.78 -3.34
N GLU A 24 -11.17 -20.97 -4.18
CA GLU A 24 -11.27 -21.23 -5.63
C GLU A 24 -11.97 -20.12 -6.42
N ARG A 25 -12.17 -18.94 -5.82
CA ARG A 25 -12.77 -17.79 -6.49
C ARG A 25 -11.77 -17.18 -7.48
N LEU A 26 -12.16 -17.09 -8.74
CA LEU A 26 -11.41 -16.35 -9.74
C LEU A 26 -11.39 -14.85 -9.39
N TYR A 27 -10.20 -14.25 -9.35
CA TYR A 27 -10.04 -12.82 -9.10
C TYR A 27 -10.15 -12.02 -10.39
N ARG A 28 -11.13 -11.13 -10.46
CA ARG A 28 -11.44 -10.28 -11.61
C ARG A 28 -11.05 -8.84 -11.33
N GLN A 29 -11.11 -8.02 -12.38
CA GLN A 29 -10.84 -6.60 -12.29
C GLN A 29 -11.66 -5.98 -11.16
N SER A 30 -10.99 -5.24 -10.28
CA SER A 30 -11.60 -4.57 -9.11
C SER A 30 -12.14 -5.47 -7.99
N ASP A 31 -11.90 -6.79 -8.01
CA ASP A 31 -12.25 -7.67 -6.86
C ASP A 31 -11.39 -7.41 -5.61
N ALA A 32 -10.29 -6.67 -5.77
CA ALA A 32 -9.39 -6.32 -4.67
C ALA A 32 -8.86 -4.90 -4.84
N LEU A 33 -8.34 -4.37 -3.74
CA LEU A 33 -7.59 -3.12 -3.72
C LEU A 33 -6.30 -3.28 -2.92
N CYS A 34 -5.29 -2.50 -3.30
CA CYS A 34 -4.04 -2.34 -2.55
C CYS A 34 -3.97 -0.91 -2.02
N LEU A 35 -3.61 -0.79 -0.73
CA LEU A 35 -3.29 0.46 -0.06
C LEU A 35 -1.85 0.34 0.42
N GLU A 36 -0.93 1.00 -0.28
CA GLU A 36 0.52 0.82 -0.13
C GLU A 36 1.18 2.13 0.35
N PRO A 37 1.24 2.39 1.67
CA PRO A 37 1.96 3.55 2.19
C PRO A 37 3.47 3.47 1.96
N GLN A 38 4.06 4.50 1.36
CA GLN A 38 5.48 4.53 0.99
C GLN A 38 6.01 5.95 0.73
N ALA A 39 7.33 6.06 0.53
CA ALA A 39 7.92 7.21 -0.15
C ALA A 39 7.39 7.34 -1.59
N TRP A 40 7.46 8.52 -2.17
CA TRP A 40 6.89 8.74 -3.50
C TRP A 40 7.61 7.89 -4.56
N PRO A 41 6.89 7.30 -5.53
CA PRO A 41 7.51 6.62 -6.65
C PRO A 41 8.55 7.52 -7.33
N ASP A 42 9.62 6.92 -7.84
CA ASP A 42 10.74 7.61 -8.50
C ASP A 42 11.65 8.47 -7.58
N THR A 43 11.44 8.44 -6.27
CA THR A 43 12.29 9.14 -5.27
C THR A 43 13.81 9.05 -5.52
N PRO A 44 14.42 7.89 -5.84
CA PRO A 44 15.86 7.84 -6.07
C PRO A 44 16.37 8.73 -7.22
N ASN A 45 15.53 9.05 -8.19
CA ASN A 45 15.87 9.88 -9.35
C ASN A 45 15.38 11.34 -9.20
N ARG A 46 14.71 11.66 -8.09
CA ARG A 46 14.04 12.94 -7.86
C ARG A 46 14.59 13.58 -6.59
N ALA A 47 15.61 14.42 -6.76
CA ALA A 47 16.24 15.14 -5.64
C ALA A 47 15.28 16.11 -4.93
N ASP A 48 14.17 16.47 -5.57
CA ASP A 48 13.07 17.26 -5.02
C ASP A 48 12.06 16.46 -4.17
N PHE A 49 12.19 15.12 -4.13
CA PHE A 49 11.30 14.23 -3.36
C PHE A 49 11.90 13.84 -2.00
N PRO A 50 11.08 13.39 -1.03
CA PRO A 50 11.60 12.83 0.21
C PRO A 50 12.52 11.64 -0.06
N SER A 51 13.75 11.67 0.45
CA SER A 51 14.72 10.60 0.21
C SER A 51 14.30 9.27 0.84
N ALA A 52 14.47 8.17 0.09
CA ALA A 52 14.35 6.80 0.57
C ALA A 52 15.71 6.14 0.86
N ARG A 53 16.82 6.91 0.77
CA ARG A 53 18.17 6.42 1.03
C ARG A 53 18.37 6.14 2.52
N LEU A 54 19.02 5.03 2.83
CA LEU A 54 19.50 4.70 4.17
C LEU A 54 21.01 4.53 4.12
N ASP A 55 21.74 5.34 4.89
CA ASP A 55 23.21 5.27 4.97
C ASP A 55 23.67 4.28 6.06
N PRO A 56 24.92 3.76 5.96
CA PRO A 56 25.48 2.89 6.99
C PRO A 56 25.38 3.49 8.40
N GLY A 57 24.91 2.69 9.37
CA GLY A 57 24.71 3.12 10.76
C GLY A 57 23.36 3.80 11.03
N GLN A 58 22.59 4.16 10.00
CA GLN A 58 21.22 4.64 10.18
C GLN A 58 20.24 3.48 10.40
N THR A 59 19.13 3.79 11.09
CA THR A 59 18.02 2.84 11.26
C THR A 59 16.78 3.38 10.56
N TYR A 60 16.25 2.61 9.62
CA TYR A 60 14.94 2.87 9.04
C TYR A 60 13.82 2.36 9.95
N ARG A 61 12.77 3.15 10.13
CA ARG A 61 11.53 2.75 10.81
C ARG A 61 10.34 3.27 10.03
N ARG A 62 9.27 2.47 10.01
CA ARG A 62 7.96 2.83 9.44
C ARG A 62 6.85 2.19 10.27
N SER A 63 5.68 2.81 10.28
CA SER A 63 4.49 2.29 10.96
C SER A 63 3.27 2.40 10.07
N ILE A 64 2.50 1.30 9.97
CA ILE A 64 1.23 1.25 9.25
C ILE A 64 0.22 0.54 10.16
N VAL A 65 -0.93 1.17 10.38
CA VAL A 65 -2.02 0.64 11.19
C VAL A 65 -3.31 0.62 10.37
N TYR A 66 -3.85 -0.57 10.14
CA TYR A 66 -5.21 -0.78 9.62
C TYR A 66 -6.14 -1.03 10.81
N ARG A 67 -7.11 -0.14 11.00
CA ARG A 67 -8.13 -0.24 12.06
C ARG A 67 -9.48 -0.47 11.40
N PHE A 68 -10.15 -1.52 11.82
CA PHE A 68 -11.47 -1.88 11.31
C PHE A 68 -12.52 -1.59 12.38
N SER A 69 -13.68 -1.11 11.94
CA SER A 69 -14.86 -0.90 12.76
C SER A 69 -16.10 -1.21 11.94
N THR A 70 -17.24 -1.32 12.62
CA THR A 70 -18.55 -1.39 11.97
C THR A 70 -19.23 -0.04 12.07
N ILE A 71 -20.12 0.25 11.13
CA ILE A 71 -20.97 1.43 11.21
C ILE A 71 -21.90 1.26 12.43
N GLY A 72 -21.85 2.21 13.36
CA GLY A 72 -22.68 2.20 14.58
C GLY A 72 -22.02 1.63 15.84
N ALA A 73 -20.79 1.13 15.77
CA ALA A 73 -20.01 0.85 16.97
C ALA A 73 -19.62 2.19 17.66
N PRO A 74 -19.72 2.30 19.00
CA PRO A 74 -19.13 3.43 19.70
C PRO A 74 -17.60 3.48 19.44
N PRO A 75 -17.00 4.68 19.48
CA PRO A 75 -15.58 4.88 19.16
C PRO A 75 -14.63 4.09 20.07
#